data_AF-K7QXM9-F1
#
_entry.id   AF-K7QXM9-F1
#
_cell.length_a   1.000
_cell.length_b   1.000
_cell.length_c   1.000
_cell.angle_alpha   90.00
_cell.angle_beta   90.00
_cell.angle_gamma   90.00
#
_symmetry.space_group_name_H-M   'P 1'
#
loop_
_entity.id
_entity.type
_entity.pdbx_description
1 polymer ?
#
loop_
_entity_poly.entity_id
_entity_poly.type
_entity_poly.pdbx_seq_one_letter_code
_entity_poly.pdbx_strand_id
1 'polypeptide(L)'
;MVWGVVLHGVLGLLLLLGLPLLALAALPGFFRPLAPWVYRGVRALAWVAILQVLLGFWLFFLGLRPKEGLHLLYGLLLATGLHYLGGLEPGGWFHRGLREPPKRPEVYVALGLLFALGLGLRAYFTGR
;
A
#
# COMPACT_ATOMS: atom_id res chain seq x y z
N MET A 1 -9.41 12.37 -20.62
CA MET A 1 -9.05 10.94 -20.51
C MET A 1 -7.55 10.70 -20.42
N VAL A 2 -6.72 11.26 -21.33
CA VAL A 2 -5.25 11.03 -21.33
C VAL A 2 -4.59 11.32 -19.97
N TRP A 3 -4.92 12.45 -19.34
CA TRP A 3 -4.36 12.82 -18.02
C TRP A 3 -4.67 11.82 -16.91
N GLY A 4 -5.85 11.19 -16.92
CA GLY A 4 -6.22 10.17 -15.94
C GLY A 4 -5.40 8.89 -16.10
N VAL A 5 -5.14 8.49 -17.35
CA VAL A 5 -4.28 7.33 -17.64
C VAL A 5 -2.83 7.61 -17.23
N VAL A 6 -2.32 8.80 -17.53
CA VAL A 6 -0.96 9.22 -17.13
C VAL A 6 -0.83 9.24 -15.61
N LEU A 7 -1.78 9.87 -14.90
CA LEU A 7 -1.78 9.92 -13.44
C LEU A 7 -1.84 8.50 -12.84
N HIS A 8 -2.70 7.62 -13.36
CA HIS A 8 -2.78 6.23 -12.93
C HIS A 8 -1.43 5.51 -13.08
N GLY A 9 -0.74 5.72 -14.20
CA GLY A 9 0.60 5.19 -14.43
C GLY A 9 1.65 5.74 -13.46
N VAL A 10 1.64 7.05 -13.19
CA VAL A 10 2.56 7.69 -12.24
C VAL A 10 2.34 7.16 -10.82
N LEU A 11 1.08 7.04 -10.38
CA LEU A 11 0.75 6.45 -9.08
C LEU A 11 1.23 5.00 -9.00
N GLY A 12 1.04 4.21 -10.07
CA GLY A 12 1.57 2.86 -10.18
C GLY A 12 3.10 2.81 -10.06
N LEU A 13 3.81 3.74 -10.68
CA LEU A 13 5.28 3.84 -10.58
C LEU A 13 5.73 4.20 -9.15
N LEU A 14 5.05 5.13 -8.49
CA LEU A 14 5.32 5.48 -7.10
C LEU A 14 5.13 4.27 -6.18
N LEU A 15 4.10 3.45 -6.41
CA LEU A 15 3.89 2.19 -5.68
C LEU A 15 5.00 1.17 -5.97
N LEU A 16 5.35 1.00 -7.25
CA LEU A 16 6.36 0.04 -7.69
C LEU A 16 7.74 0.30 -7.06
N LEU A 17 8.11 1.57 -6.88
CA LEU A 17 9.38 1.96 -6.27
C LEU A 17 9.27 2.13 -4.75
N GLY A 18 8.18 2.73 -4.27
CA GLY A 18 7.99 3.03 -2.86
C GLY A 18 7.82 1.79 -1.99
N LEU A 19 7.12 0.75 -2.48
CA LEU A 19 6.91 -0.49 -1.73
C LEU A 19 8.24 -1.18 -1.39
N PRO A 20 9.14 -1.46 -2.35
CA PRO A 20 10.45 -2.05 -2.05
C PRO A 20 11.27 -1.22 -1.07
N LEU A 21 11.32 0.09 -1.25
CA LEU A 21 12.08 0.98 -0.37
C LEU A 21 11.56 0.94 1.07
N LEU A 22 10.24 0.99 1.26
CA LEU A 22 9.64 0.90 2.59
C LEU A 22 9.78 -0.49 3.20
N ALA A 23 9.64 -1.55 2.41
CA ALA A 23 9.84 -2.92 2.89
C ALA A 23 11.28 -3.12 3.40
N LEU A 24 12.29 -2.63 2.66
CA LEU A 24 13.69 -2.63 3.10
C LEU A 24 13.89 -1.79 4.37
N ALA A 25 13.30 -0.59 4.41
CA ALA A 25 13.36 0.28 5.58
C ALA A 25 12.67 -0.31 6.83
N ALA A 26 11.73 -1.24 6.64
CA ALA A 26 10.99 -1.89 7.71
C ALA A 26 11.66 -3.17 8.24
N LEU A 27 12.66 -3.74 7.54
CA LEU A 27 13.38 -4.94 8.01
C LEU A 27 13.99 -4.80 9.41
N PRO A 28 14.56 -3.65 9.83
CA PRO A 28 15.03 -3.48 11.19
C PRO A 28 13.93 -3.65 12.25
N GLY A 29 12.65 -3.50 11.87
CA GLY A 29 11.47 -3.70 12.72
C GLY A 29 11.39 -5.07 13.38
N PHE A 30 12.02 -6.10 12.80
CA PHE A 30 12.11 -7.41 13.45
C PHE A 30 12.92 -7.37 14.77
N PHE A 31 13.89 -6.46 14.87
CA PHE A 31 14.86 -6.43 15.95
C PHE A 31 14.75 -5.19 16.84
N ARG A 32 14.25 -4.06 16.31
CA ARG A 32 14.17 -2.78 17.01
C ARG A 32 12.96 -1.96 16.56
N PRO A 33 12.50 -0.98 17.36
CA PRO A 33 11.43 -0.08 16.96
C PRO A 33 11.72 0.63 15.63
N LEU A 34 10.69 0.79 14.80
CA LEU A 34 10.79 1.54 13.54
C LEU A 34 10.81 3.03 13.80
N ALA A 35 11.54 3.75 12.95
CA ALA A 35 11.54 5.21 12.98
C ALA A 35 10.17 5.77 12.55
N PRO A 36 9.71 6.90 13.14
CA PRO A 36 8.40 7.50 12.81
C PRO A 36 8.22 7.81 11.32
N TRP A 37 9.31 8.11 10.61
CA TRP A 37 9.25 8.40 9.18
C TRP A 37 8.85 7.17 8.35
N VAL A 38 9.12 5.95 8.81
CA VAL A 38 8.70 4.72 8.13
C VAL A 38 7.18 4.63 8.13
N TYR A 39 6.54 4.84 9.29
CA TYR A 39 5.08 4.87 9.39
C TYR A 39 4.45 5.99 8.55
N ARG A 40 5.06 7.18 8.52
CA ARG A 40 4.64 8.26 7.62
C ARG A 40 4.74 7.86 6.15
N GLY A 41 5.82 7.18 5.76
CA GLY A 41 6.01 6.64 4.43
C GLY A 41 4.94 5.62 4.06
N VAL A 42 4.63 4.68 4.95
CA VAL A 42 3.56 3.69 4.75
C VAL A 42 2.20 4.38 4.55
N ARG A 43 1.87 5.38 5.38
CA ARG A 43 0.63 6.16 5.21
C ARG A 43 0.59 6.94 3.89
N ALA A 44 1.70 7.57 3.50
CA ALA A 44 1.77 8.28 2.22
C ALA A 44 1.54 7.30 1.06
N LEU A 45 2.17 6.13 1.10
CA LEU A 45 2.03 5.11 0.08
C LEU A 45 0.64 4.46 0.08
N ALA A 46 -0.01 4.35 1.25
CA ALA A 46 -1.41 3.95 1.35
C ALA A 46 -2.33 4.92 0.59
N TRP A 47 -2.13 6.23 0.74
CA TRP A 47 -2.91 7.22 -0.01
C TRP A 47 -2.66 7.15 -1.52
N VAL A 48 -1.41 6.92 -1.93
CA VAL A 48 -1.09 6.66 -3.35
C VAL A 48 -1.84 5.42 -3.86
N ALA A 49 -1.86 4.33 -3.09
CA ALA A 49 -2.57 3.11 -3.44
C ALA A 49 -4.10 3.32 -3.51
N ILE A 50 -4.68 4.04 -2.55
CA ILE A 50 -6.11 4.38 -2.55
C ILE A 50 -6.47 5.19 -3.80
N LEU A 51 -5.70 6.24 -4.11
CA LEU A 51 -5.92 7.06 -5.31
C LEU A 51 -5.76 6.23 -6.59
N GLN A 52 -4.77 5.33 -6.63
CA GLN A 52 -4.55 4.45 -7.77
C GLN A 52 -5.73 3.50 -7.98
N VAL A 53 -6.27 2.93 -6.91
CA VAL A 53 -7.45 2.04 -6.96
C VAL A 53 -8.69 2.80 -7.41
N LEU A 54 -8.98 3.96 -6.81
CA LEU A 54 -10.14 4.78 -7.19
C LEU A 54 -10.09 5.16 -8.67
N LEU A 55 -8.92 5.59 -9.15
CA LEU A 55 -8.71 5.93 -10.54
C LEU A 55 -8.76 4.69 -11.44
N GLY A 56 -8.23 3.55 -10.99
CA GLY A 56 -8.31 2.28 -11.70
C GLY A 56 -9.75 1.81 -11.90
N PHE A 57 -10.60 1.87 -10.88
CA PHE A 57 -12.03 1.60 -11.00
C PHE A 57 -12.71 2.57 -11.97
N TRP A 58 -12.46 3.88 -11.81
CA TRP A 58 -13.02 4.88 -12.71
C TRP A 58 -12.68 4.61 -14.19
N LEU A 59 -11.40 4.33 -14.48
CA LEU A 59 -10.95 4.03 -15.84
C LEU A 59 -11.51 2.70 -16.35
N PHE A 60 -11.59 1.67 -15.50
CA PHE A 60 -12.21 0.37 -15.82
C PHE A 60 -13.67 0.53 -16.24
N PHE A 61 -14.47 1.32 -15.49
CA PHE A 61 -15.87 1.58 -15.82
C PHE A 61 -16.05 2.38 -17.13
N LEU A 62 -15.04 3.15 -17.54
CA LEU A 62 -15.01 3.82 -18.84
C LEU A 62 -14.53 2.92 -20.00
N GLY A 63 -14.28 1.63 -19.74
CA GLY A 63 -13.75 0.68 -20.73
C GLY A 63 -12.28 0.90 -21.07
N LEU A 64 -11.56 1.67 -20.25
CA LEU A 64 -10.12 1.90 -20.37
C LEU A 64 -9.34 0.89 -19.52
N ARG A 65 -8.01 1.06 -19.42
CA ARG A 65 -7.16 0.23 -18.56
C ARG A 65 -7.33 0.58 -17.08
N PRO A 66 -7.18 -0.37 -16.15
CA PRO A 66 -6.85 -1.80 -16.34
C PRO A 66 -8.00 -2.59 -16.99
N LYS A 67 -7.71 -3.70 -17.70
CA LYS A 67 -8.76 -4.54 -18.32
C LYS A 67 -9.15 -5.76 -17.48
N GLU A 68 -8.27 -6.18 -16.57
CA GLU A 68 -8.50 -7.34 -15.71
C GLU A 68 -9.00 -6.90 -14.33
N GLY A 69 -10.17 -7.41 -13.91
CA GLY A 69 -10.71 -7.15 -12.57
C GLY A 69 -9.80 -7.62 -11.43
N LEU A 70 -8.93 -8.61 -11.68
CA LEU A 70 -7.94 -9.06 -10.70
C LEU A 70 -6.94 -7.95 -10.32
N HIS A 71 -6.58 -7.07 -11.26
CA HIS A 71 -5.73 -5.91 -10.94
C HIS A 71 -6.39 -5.01 -9.89
N LEU A 72 -7.69 -4.76 -10.03
CA LEU A 72 -8.47 -3.95 -9.09
C LEU A 72 -8.55 -4.61 -7.71
N LEU A 73 -8.74 -5.94 -7.67
CA LEU A 73 -8.76 -6.70 -6.42
C LEU A 73 -7.41 -6.62 -5.70
N TYR A 74 -6.30 -6.89 -6.39
CA TYR A 74 -4.97 -6.82 -5.76
C TYR A 74 -4.63 -5.40 -5.32
N GLY A 75 -4.98 -4.39 -6.13
CA GLY A 75 -4.84 -2.98 -5.77
C GLY A 75 -5.63 -2.62 -4.51
N LEU A 76 -6.88 -3.07 -4.41
CA LEU A 76 -7.74 -2.82 -3.25
C LEU A 76 -7.19 -3.48 -1.98
N LEU A 77 -6.74 -4.74 -2.07
CA LEU A 77 -6.11 -5.44 -0.96
C LEU A 77 -4.83 -4.74 -0.51
N LEU A 78 -4.01 -4.29 -1.45
CA LEU A 78 -2.79 -3.54 -1.19
C LEU A 78 -3.10 -2.20 -0.49
N ALA A 79 -4.03 -1.42 -1.03
CA ALA A 79 -4.42 -0.13 -0.47
C ALA A 79 -4.96 -0.28 0.96
N THR A 80 -5.83 -1.26 1.17
CA THR A 80 -6.38 -1.59 2.49
C THR A 80 -5.27 -2.00 3.45
N GLY A 81 -4.42 -2.94 3.05
CA GLY A 81 -3.29 -3.41 3.85
C GLY A 81 -2.37 -2.26 4.27
N LEU A 82 -1.91 -1.43 3.33
CA LEU A 82 -1.06 -0.27 3.63
C LEU A 82 -1.74 0.74 4.56
N HIS A 83 -3.06 0.97 4.39
CA HIS A 83 -3.80 1.90 5.24
C HIS A 83 -3.80 1.45 6.71
N TYR A 84 -4.10 0.17 6.96
CA TYR A 84 -4.08 -0.40 8.31
C TYR A 84 -2.67 -0.49 8.88
N LEU A 85 -1.67 -0.91 8.08
CA LEU A 85 -0.27 -0.97 8.51
C LEU A 85 0.26 0.42 8.90
N GLY A 86 -0.07 1.46 8.13
CA GLY A 86 0.29 2.84 8.46
C GLY A 86 -0.42 3.38 9.70
N GLY A 87 -1.56 2.78 10.07
CA GLY A 87 -2.32 3.08 11.28
C GLY A 87 -1.81 2.36 12.55
N LEU A 88 -0.90 1.37 12.41
CA LEU A 88 -0.30 0.63 13.52
C LEU A 88 0.80 1.39 14.26
N GLU A 89 1.18 2.59 13.81
CA GLU A 89 2.10 3.45 14.58
C GLU A 89 1.62 3.53 16.04
N PRO A 90 2.52 3.45 17.04
CA PRO A 90 2.12 3.60 18.44
C PRO A 90 1.32 4.89 18.65
N GLY A 91 0.08 4.77 19.16
CA GLY A 91 -0.85 5.91 19.30
C GLY A 91 -1.58 6.33 18.02
N GLY A 92 -1.35 5.63 16.91
CA GLY A 92 -2.06 5.77 15.65
C GLY A 92 -3.54 5.39 15.73
N TRP A 93 -4.30 5.69 14.68
CA TRP A 93 -5.76 5.48 14.66
C TRP A 93 -6.11 3.99 14.80
N PHE A 94 -5.44 3.11 14.05
CA PHE A 94 -5.74 1.69 14.08
C PHE A 94 -5.21 1.05 15.36
N HIS A 95 -3.97 1.39 15.75
CA HIS A 95 -3.39 0.96 17.02
C HIS A 95 -4.31 1.29 18.21
N ARG A 96 -4.86 2.50 18.30
CA ARG A 96 -5.78 2.89 19.39
C ARG A 96 -7.18 2.27 19.28
N GLY A 97 -7.60 1.90 18.07
CA GLY A 97 -8.90 1.26 17.84
C GLY A 97 -8.93 -0.22 18.20
N LEU A 98 -7.77 -0.86 18.40
CA LEU A 98 -7.69 -2.26 18.80
C LEU A 98 -7.98 -2.41 20.29
N ARG A 99 -8.81 -3.42 20.64
CA ARG A 99 -9.05 -3.81 22.04
C ARG A 99 -7.76 -4.17 22.76
N GLU A 100 -6.86 -4.87 22.05
CA GLU A 100 -5.55 -5.28 22.54
C GLU A 100 -4.49 -4.91 21.48
N PRO A 101 -3.91 -3.71 21.54
CA PRO A 101 -2.89 -3.30 20.58
C PRO A 101 -1.62 -4.14 20.70
N PRO A 102 -0.95 -4.44 19.58
CA PRO A 102 0.30 -5.19 19.60
C PRO A 102 1.37 -4.41 20.35
N LYS A 103 2.09 -5.07 21.28
CA LYS A 103 3.23 -4.48 21.99
C LYS A 103 4.39 -4.10 21.07
N ARG A 104 4.49 -4.79 19.92
CA ARG A 104 5.53 -4.62 18.90
C ARG A 104 4.90 -4.41 17.52
N PRO A 105 4.26 -3.26 17.26
CA PRO A 105 3.62 -2.99 15.97
C PRO A 105 4.61 -3.05 14.80
N GLU A 106 5.89 -2.76 15.05
CA GLU A 106 6.94 -2.80 14.03
C GLU A 106 7.10 -4.14 13.32
N VAL A 107 6.87 -5.25 14.03
CA VAL A 107 6.99 -6.60 13.45
C VAL A 107 5.85 -6.85 12.46
N TYR A 108 4.64 -6.43 12.81
CA TYR A 108 3.47 -6.52 11.93
C TYR A 108 3.61 -5.62 10.71
N VAL A 109 4.19 -4.43 10.89
CA VAL A 109 4.50 -3.53 9.76
C VAL A 109 5.54 -4.15 8.82
N ALA A 110 6.61 -4.73 9.36
CA ALA A 110 7.63 -5.40 8.55
C ALA A 110 7.06 -6.59 7.76
N LEU A 111 6.35 -7.50 8.41
CA LEU A 111 5.68 -8.63 7.75
C LEU A 111 4.64 -8.18 6.74
N GLY A 112 3.81 -7.20 7.11
CA GLY A 112 2.77 -6.65 6.25
C GLY A 112 3.34 -5.99 4.99
N LEU A 113 4.50 -5.33 5.07
CA LEU A 113 5.17 -4.76 3.90
C LEU A 113 5.78 -5.81 2.98
N LEU A 114 6.30 -6.92 3.52
CA LEU A 114 6.72 -8.06 2.71
C LEU A 114 5.53 -8.71 1.99
N PHE A 115 4.39 -8.83 2.65
CA PHE A 115 3.15 -9.28 2.02
C PHE A 115 2.65 -8.28 0.96
N ALA A 116 2.69 -6.99 1.26
CA ALA A 116 2.32 -5.91 0.34
C ALA A 116 3.18 -5.90 -0.93
N LEU A 117 4.47 -6.27 -0.84
CA LEU A 117 5.31 -6.48 -2.01
C LEU A 117 4.76 -7.58 -2.92
N GLY A 118 4.37 -8.72 -2.33
CA GLY A 118 3.74 -9.82 -3.08
C GLY A 118 2.47 -9.36 -3.80
N LEU A 119 1.60 -8.62 -3.11
CA LEU A 119 0.40 -8.04 -3.70
C LEU A 119 0.73 -7.04 -4.82
N GLY A 120 1.71 -6.16 -4.60
CA GLY A 120 2.17 -5.19 -5.60
C GLY A 120 2.69 -5.85 -6.87
N LEU A 121 3.46 -6.93 -6.74
CA LEU A 121 3.91 -7.74 -7.88
C LEU A 121 2.73 -8.38 -8.62
N ARG A 122 1.77 -8.96 -7.89
CA ARG A 122 0.56 -9.53 -8.51
C ARG A 122 -0.24 -8.47 -9.26
N ALA A 123 -0.46 -7.31 -8.67
CA ALA A 123 -1.15 -6.18 -9.30
C ALA A 123 -0.41 -5.71 -10.58
N TYR A 124 0.91 -5.63 -10.54
CA TYR A 124 1.73 -5.28 -11.71
C TYR A 124 1.54 -6.29 -12.85
N PHE A 125 1.62 -7.59 -12.55
CA PHE A 125 1.51 -8.63 -13.58
C PHE A 125 0.11 -8.77 -14.19
N THR A 126 -0.95 -8.47 -13.43
CA THR A 126 -2.34 -8.47 -13.93
C THR A 126 -2.78 -7.13 -14.49
N GLY A 127 -1.94 -6.09 -14.48
CA GLY A 127 -2.28 -4.74 -14.94
C GLY A 127 -2.17 -4.51 -16.45
N ARG A 128 -2.12 -5.59 -17.25
CA ARG A 128 -1.86 -5.53 -18.70
C ARG A 128 -3.02 -4.92 -19.49
#